data_AF-A0A0P9R7Z4-F1
#
_entry.id   AF-A0A0P9R7Z4-F1
#
_cell.length_a   1.000
_cell.length_b   1.000
_cell.length_c   1.000
_cell.angle_alpha   90.00
_cell.angle_beta   90.00
_cell.angle_gamma   90.00
#
_symmetry.space_group_name_H-M   'P 1'
#
loop_
_entity.id
_entity.type
_entity.pdbx_description
1 polymer ?
#
loop_
_entity_poly.entity_id
_entity_poly.type
_entity_poly.pdbx_seq_one_letter_code
_entity_poly.pdbx_strand_id
1 'polypeptide(L)'
;MTGIDLNRAGTPLLEIVSEPDMRSAKEAVAYVKAIHAIVRYLGICDGNMAEGSLRCDCNVSIRPKGQVEFGTRCEIKNVNSFRFIEKAINSEIQRQIDLIEDGGKVIQQTRLYDPNTNETRAMRSKEEANDYRYFPDPDLLPVIIEDSFLEETRATLPELPPQKRERFQSQFGLSTYDASVLASSREQADYFEQVVSISGDAKLAANWVMVELGSLLNKQGLEIEQSPVSAEQLGGMLKRITDNTISGKIAKMVFEAMANGEGSADEVIDKRGLKQVTDSGAIESMLDEMLAANAEQVEQYRAADEAKRGKMFGFFVGQAMKASKGKANPQQVNELLKAKLEG
;
A
#
# COMPACT_ATOMS: atom_id res chain seq x y z
N MET A 1 34.95 -29.89 1.88
CA MET A 1 35.76 -28.67 1.70
C MET A 1 34.79 -27.51 1.73
N THR A 2 34.95 -26.56 2.64
CA THR A 2 34.06 -25.39 2.77
C THR A 2 34.73 -24.21 2.04
N GLY A 3 33.97 -23.46 1.24
CA GLY A 3 34.43 -22.21 0.63
C GLY A 3 34.12 -21.02 1.53
N ILE A 4 35.06 -20.09 1.65
CA ILE A 4 34.89 -18.86 2.43
C ILE A 4 34.91 -17.68 1.45
N ASP A 5 33.83 -16.90 1.43
CA ASP A 5 33.73 -15.64 0.68
C ASP A 5 33.67 -14.47 1.67
N LEU A 6 34.59 -13.52 1.52
CA LEU A 6 34.75 -12.34 2.38
C LEU A 6 34.13 -11.07 1.79
N ASN A 7 33.43 -11.13 0.65
CA ASN A 7 32.82 -9.96 0.00
C ASN A 7 31.83 -9.19 0.90
N ARG A 8 31.24 -9.84 1.91
CA ARG A 8 30.33 -9.21 2.90
C ARG A 8 31.00 -8.88 4.24
N ALA A 9 32.29 -9.17 4.41
CA ALA A 9 32.98 -8.89 5.66
C ALA A 9 33.16 -7.36 5.82
N GLY A 10 32.80 -6.83 6.99
CA GLY A 10 32.89 -5.39 7.28
C GLY A 10 31.74 -4.54 6.73
N THR A 11 30.73 -5.13 6.08
CA THR A 11 29.52 -4.38 5.70
C THR A 11 28.83 -3.80 6.95
N PRO A 12 28.45 -2.50 6.97
CA PRO A 12 27.78 -1.89 8.12
C PRO A 12 26.50 -2.62 8.51
N LEU A 13 26.27 -2.79 9.81
CA LEU A 13 25.07 -3.41 10.37
C LEU A 13 24.54 -2.57 11.54
N LEU A 14 23.22 -2.56 11.69
CA LEU A 14 22.52 -1.99 12.85
C LEU A 14 21.70 -3.10 13.50
N GLU A 15 21.99 -3.40 14.76
CA GLU A 15 21.25 -4.39 15.55
C GLU A 15 20.19 -3.68 16.39
N ILE A 16 18.92 -3.99 16.14
CA ILE A 16 17.77 -3.44 16.88
C ILE A 16 17.20 -4.55 17.75
N VAL A 17 17.39 -4.45 19.06
CA VAL A 17 16.84 -5.39 20.04
C VAL A 17 15.60 -4.78 20.67
N SER A 18 14.45 -5.43 20.51
CA SER A 18 13.21 -5.04 21.17
C SER A 18 13.16 -5.57 22.60
N GLU A 19 12.49 -4.84 23.49
CA GLU A 19 12.02 -5.39 24.77
C GLU A 19 11.02 -6.55 24.55
N PRO A 20 10.89 -7.50 25.49
CA PRO A 20 10.02 -8.66 25.37
C PRO A 20 8.55 -8.31 25.63
N ASP A 21 8.00 -7.35 24.87
CA ASP A 21 6.65 -6.81 25.07
C ASP A 21 5.59 -7.43 24.16
N MET A 22 6.01 -8.02 23.03
CA MET A 22 5.12 -8.70 22.10
C MET A 22 4.49 -9.94 22.78
N ARG A 23 3.19 -10.14 22.58
CA ARG A 23 2.40 -11.24 23.19
C ARG A 23 1.81 -12.21 22.17
N SER A 24 1.99 -11.93 20.88
CA SER A 24 1.51 -12.79 19.80
C SER A 24 2.44 -12.78 18.59
N ALA A 25 2.38 -13.84 17.78
CA ALA A 25 3.10 -13.88 16.50
C ALA A 25 2.65 -12.74 15.56
N LYS A 26 1.39 -12.33 15.64
CA LYS A 26 0.84 -11.20 14.86
C LYS A 26 1.46 -9.88 15.27
N GLU A 27 1.61 -9.61 16.56
CA GLU A 27 2.32 -8.44 17.06
C GLU A 27 3.79 -8.44 16.63
N ALA A 28 4.46 -9.60 16.68
CA ALA A 28 5.83 -9.72 16.21
C ALA A 28 5.98 -9.38 14.73
N VAL A 29 5.07 -9.89 13.88
CA VAL A 29 5.05 -9.51 12.46
C VAL A 29 4.75 -8.02 12.28
N ALA A 30 3.81 -7.47 13.04
CA ALA A 30 3.48 -6.05 12.97
C ALA A 30 4.68 -5.17 13.37
N TYR A 31 5.41 -5.56 14.41
CA TYR A 31 6.64 -4.89 14.85
C TYR A 31 7.71 -4.91 13.75
N VAL A 32 8.04 -6.08 13.19
CA VAL A 32 9.07 -6.18 12.14
C VAL A 32 8.64 -5.42 10.88
N LYS A 33 7.34 -5.43 10.53
CA LYS A 33 6.81 -4.60 9.44
C LYS A 33 6.93 -3.09 9.72
N ALA A 34 6.72 -2.66 10.96
CA ALA A 34 6.87 -1.27 11.35
C ALA A 34 8.34 -0.82 11.27
N ILE A 35 9.27 -1.62 11.79
CA ILE A 35 10.71 -1.37 11.66
C ILE A 35 11.13 -1.33 10.18
N HIS A 36 10.71 -2.32 9.39
CA HIS A 36 10.94 -2.35 7.95
C HIS A 36 10.46 -1.07 7.26
N ALA A 37 9.23 -0.62 7.55
CA ALA A 37 8.68 0.60 6.97
C ALA A 37 9.49 1.84 7.36
N ILE A 38 9.92 1.95 8.62
CA ILE A 38 10.72 3.07 9.12
C ILE A 38 12.08 3.11 8.41
N VAL A 39 12.84 2.01 8.38
CA VAL A 39 14.19 2.02 7.79
C VAL A 39 14.18 2.28 6.29
N ARG A 40 13.12 1.81 5.59
CA ARG A 40 12.89 2.14 4.17
C ARG A 40 12.60 3.62 3.97
N TYR A 41 11.70 4.20 4.78
CA TYR A 41 11.36 5.62 4.69
C TYR A 41 12.56 6.55 4.96
N LEU A 42 13.40 6.17 5.92
CA LEU A 42 14.63 6.87 6.24
C LEU A 42 15.72 6.71 5.16
N GLY A 43 15.57 5.76 4.24
CA GLY A 43 16.57 5.46 3.21
C GLY A 43 17.85 4.82 3.76
N ILE A 44 17.79 4.18 4.93
CA ILE A 44 18.96 3.57 5.60
C ILE A 44 19.19 2.13 5.13
N CYS A 45 18.12 1.42 4.76
CA CYS A 45 18.16 0.02 4.32
C CYS A 45 17.03 -0.25 3.32
N ASP A 46 17.30 -1.04 2.28
CA ASP A 46 16.30 -1.45 1.28
C ASP A 46 15.22 -2.39 1.87
N GLY A 47 15.45 -2.96 3.06
CA GLY A 47 14.51 -3.81 3.79
C GLY A 47 14.29 -5.22 3.21
N ASN A 48 15.00 -5.61 2.16
CA ASN A 48 14.81 -6.88 1.47
C ASN A 48 15.25 -8.10 2.30
N MET A 49 14.27 -8.80 2.88
CA MET A 49 14.52 -10.01 3.65
C MET A 49 15.04 -11.20 2.81
N ALA A 50 14.74 -11.24 1.50
CA ALA A 50 15.18 -12.32 0.61
C ALA A 50 16.67 -12.20 0.26
N GLU A 51 17.16 -10.98 0.07
CA GLU A 51 18.57 -10.67 -0.15
C GLU A 51 19.37 -10.59 1.17
N GLY A 52 18.65 -10.56 2.29
CA GLY A 52 19.20 -10.65 3.64
C GLY A 52 19.82 -9.33 4.11
N SER A 53 19.31 -8.20 3.64
CA SER A 53 19.57 -6.85 4.15
C SER A 53 18.76 -6.54 5.40
N LEU A 54 17.57 -7.16 5.55
CA LEU A 54 16.82 -7.22 6.81
C LEU A 54 16.77 -8.65 7.33
N ARG A 55 17.19 -8.84 8.58
CA ARG A 55 17.22 -10.15 9.26
C ARG A 55 16.52 -10.04 10.61
N CYS A 56 15.94 -11.15 11.06
CA CYS A 56 15.27 -11.23 12.34
C CYS A 56 15.50 -12.60 12.97
N ASP A 57 15.93 -12.60 14.23
CA ASP A 57 15.93 -13.77 15.10
C ASP A 57 14.82 -13.61 16.15
N CYS A 58 13.99 -14.64 16.32
CA CYS A 58 12.81 -14.57 17.17
C CYS A 58 13.05 -15.25 18.51
N ASN A 59 12.84 -14.54 19.61
CA ASN A 59 13.00 -15.07 20.96
C ASN A 59 11.63 -15.39 21.56
N VAL A 60 11.33 -16.67 21.79
CA VAL A 60 10.00 -17.13 22.21
C VAL A 60 10.07 -17.85 23.54
N SER A 61 9.19 -17.48 24.45
CA SER A 61 8.93 -18.17 25.71
C SER A 61 7.45 -18.09 26.05
N ILE A 62 6.88 -19.17 26.59
CA ILE A 62 5.53 -19.17 27.14
C ILE A 62 5.54 -19.26 28.66
N ARG A 63 4.46 -18.81 29.29
CA ARG A 63 4.22 -18.98 30.72
C ARG A 63 2.73 -19.26 31.00
N PRO A 64 2.42 -20.13 31.98
CA PRO A 64 1.07 -20.29 32.50
C PRO A 64 0.43 -18.97 32.93
N LYS A 65 -0.89 -18.86 32.73
CA LYS A 65 -1.64 -17.67 33.14
C LYS A 65 -1.57 -17.49 34.66
N GLY A 66 -1.23 -16.28 35.10
CA GLY A 66 -1.04 -15.95 36.53
C GLY A 66 0.41 -16.05 37.00
N GLN A 67 1.31 -16.66 36.23
CA GLN A 67 2.74 -16.63 36.52
C GLN A 67 3.35 -15.28 36.12
N VAL A 68 4.09 -14.67 37.04
CA VAL A 68 4.77 -13.37 36.83
C VAL A 68 6.09 -13.57 36.08
N GLU A 69 6.85 -14.61 36.42
CA GLU A 69 8.13 -14.89 35.78
C GLU A 69 7.95 -15.43 34.35
N PHE A 70 8.88 -15.09 33.46
CA PHE A 70 8.94 -15.67 32.12
C PHE A 70 9.46 -17.12 32.19
N GLY A 71 9.00 -17.94 31.24
CA GLY A 71 9.55 -19.28 31.07
C GLY A 71 10.94 -19.27 30.44
N THR A 72 11.45 -20.46 30.14
CA THR A 72 12.70 -20.60 29.40
C THR A 72 12.53 -20.12 27.96
N ARG A 73 13.52 -19.36 27.46
CA ARG A 73 13.52 -18.80 26.11
C ARG A 73 14.16 -19.75 25.10
N CYS A 74 13.53 -19.90 23.94
CA CYS A 74 14.14 -20.46 22.74
C CYS A 74 14.38 -19.36 21.70
N GLU A 75 15.58 -19.35 21.11
CA GLU A 75 15.97 -18.43 20.05
C GLU A 75 15.82 -19.13 18.70
N ILE A 76 14.92 -18.64 17.85
CA ILE A 76 14.66 -19.17 16.52
C ILE A 76 15.43 -18.34 15.48
N LYS A 77 16.24 -19.02 14.67
CA LYS A 77 17.03 -18.43 13.59
C LYS A 77 16.52 -18.85 12.21
N ASN A 78 17.04 -18.18 11.17
CA ASN A 78 16.75 -18.43 9.75
C ASN A 78 15.30 -18.17 9.37
N VAL A 79 14.84 -16.96 9.68
CA VAL A 79 13.45 -16.54 9.47
C VAL A 79 13.41 -15.41 8.45
N ASN A 80 13.40 -15.77 7.17
CA ASN A 80 13.70 -14.85 6.06
C ASN A 80 12.45 -14.22 5.39
N SER A 81 11.29 -14.30 6.02
CA SER A 81 10.09 -13.58 5.54
C SER A 81 9.11 -13.31 6.69
N PHE A 82 8.28 -12.28 6.57
CA PHE A 82 7.20 -11.99 7.52
C PHE A 82 6.28 -13.20 7.77
N ARG A 83 5.97 -13.96 6.71
CA ARG A 83 5.16 -15.18 6.82
C ARG A 83 5.88 -16.27 7.62
N PHE A 84 7.19 -16.42 7.43
CA PHE A 84 7.98 -17.37 8.19
C PHE A 84 8.17 -16.96 9.65
N ILE A 85 8.21 -15.66 9.95
CA ILE A 85 8.19 -15.15 11.33
C ILE A 85 6.94 -15.64 12.04
N GLU A 86 5.76 -15.41 11.46
CA GLU A 86 4.50 -15.82 12.07
C GLU A 86 4.45 -17.33 12.32
N LYS A 87 4.79 -18.10 11.28
CA LYS A 87 4.75 -19.57 11.33
C LYS A 87 5.75 -20.15 12.33
N ALA A 88 6.97 -19.65 12.34
CA ALA A 88 8.03 -20.12 13.23
C ALA A 88 7.68 -19.86 14.70
N ILE A 89 7.16 -18.65 15.00
CA ILE A 89 6.73 -18.30 16.37
C ILE A 89 5.56 -19.19 16.80
N ASN A 90 4.53 -19.35 15.97
CA ASN A 90 3.38 -20.18 16.32
C ASN A 90 3.76 -21.67 16.50
N SER A 91 4.62 -22.19 15.63
CA SER A 91 5.15 -23.56 15.74
C SER A 91 5.91 -23.75 17.07
N GLU A 92 6.76 -22.79 17.44
CA GLU A 92 7.50 -22.85 18.71
C GLU A 92 6.60 -22.65 19.94
N ILE A 93 5.59 -21.80 19.87
CA ILE A 93 4.58 -21.66 20.93
C ILE A 93 3.89 -23.00 21.17
N GLN A 94 3.36 -23.63 20.11
CA GLN A 94 2.67 -24.91 20.25
C GLN A 94 3.60 -25.99 20.83
N ARG A 95 4.82 -26.08 20.33
CA ARG A 95 5.83 -27.02 20.83
C ARG A 95 6.14 -26.82 22.31
N GLN A 96 6.20 -25.56 22.78
CA GLN A 96 6.42 -25.29 24.21
C GLN A 96 5.20 -25.64 25.05
N ILE A 97 3.99 -25.43 24.53
CA ILE A 97 2.74 -25.81 25.20
C ILE A 97 2.71 -27.32 25.39
N ASP A 98 2.83 -28.09 24.30
CA ASP A 98 2.79 -29.56 24.32
C ASP A 98 3.83 -30.12 25.30
N LEU A 99 5.06 -29.61 25.25
CA LEU A 99 6.14 -30.05 26.15
C LEU A 99 5.84 -29.78 27.62
N ILE A 100 5.22 -28.65 27.96
CA ILE A 100 4.90 -28.29 29.34
C ILE A 100 3.68 -29.08 29.84
N GLU A 101 2.66 -29.28 29.00
CA GLU A 101 1.46 -30.05 29.33
C GLU A 101 1.76 -31.54 29.51
N ASP A 102 2.72 -32.09 28.76
CA ASP A 102 3.25 -33.45 28.92
C ASP A 102 4.14 -33.63 30.18
N GLY A 103 4.34 -32.57 30.97
CA GLY A 103 5.16 -32.58 32.19
C GLY A 103 6.66 -32.42 31.95
N GLY A 104 7.07 -32.09 30.72
CA GLY A 104 8.44 -31.77 30.35
C GLY A 104 8.87 -30.37 30.78
N LYS A 105 10.11 -30.00 30.42
CA LYS A 105 10.69 -28.68 30.69
C LYS A 105 11.34 -28.11 29.44
N VAL A 106 11.05 -26.84 29.14
CA VAL A 106 11.73 -26.11 28.06
C VAL A 106 13.17 -25.83 28.46
N ILE A 107 14.11 -26.25 27.60
CA ILE A 107 15.56 -26.01 27.77
C ILE A 107 15.97 -24.85 26.83
N GLN A 108 16.88 -24.01 27.28
CA GLN A 108 17.38 -22.90 26.46
C GLN A 108 18.17 -23.42 25.26
N GLN A 109 17.68 -23.13 24.06
CA GLN A 109 18.23 -23.65 22.81
C GLN A 109 18.19 -22.60 21.72
N THR A 110 19.18 -22.68 20.81
CA THR A 110 19.06 -22.05 19.49
C THR A 110 18.46 -23.08 18.54
N ARG A 111 17.33 -22.71 17.93
CA ARG A 111 16.56 -23.54 17.01
C ARG A 111 16.57 -22.93 15.62
N LEU A 112 16.46 -23.77 14.59
CA LEU A 112 16.33 -23.34 13.20
C LEU A 112 14.91 -23.63 12.72
N TYR A 113 14.29 -22.68 12.04
CA TYR A 113 13.01 -22.92 11.38
C TYR A 113 13.22 -23.57 10.00
N ASP A 114 12.48 -24.65 9.73
CA ASP A 114 12.39 -25.28 8.41
C ASP A 114 11.04 -24.92 7.74
N PRO A 115 11.04 -24.14 6.64
CA PRO A 115 9.81 -23.75 5.96
C PRO A 115 9.13 -24.89 5.20
N ASN A 116 9.81 -26.01 4.93
CA ASN A 116 9.24 -27.16 4.21
C ASN A 116 8.39 -28.02 5.12
N THR A 117 8.86 -28.29 6.34
CA THR A 117 8.14 -29.09 7.33
C THR A 117 7.31 -28.25 8.30
N ASN A 118 7.56 -26.93 8.34
CA ASN A 118 6.94 -25.99 9.28
C ASN A 118 7.27 -26.29 10.76
N GLU A 119 8.48 -26.80 11.00
CA GLU A 119 8.95 -27.19 12.33
C GLU A 119 10.20 -26.40 12.74
N THR A 120 10.44 -26.31 14.06
CA THR A 120 11.71 -25.82 14.60
C THR A 120 12.59 -27.01 14.99
N ARG A 121 13.84 -27.05 14.50
CA ARG A 121 14.82 -28.08 14.88
C ARG A 121 15.87 -27.51 15.83
N ALA A 122 16.26 -28.26 16.86
CA ALA A 122 17.35 -27.86 17.74
C ALA A 122 18.67 -27.88 16.96
N MET A 123 19.45 -26.79 17.03
CA MET A 123 20.82 -26.78 16.48
C MET A 123 21.85 -27.03 17.57
N ARG A 124 21.76 -26.28 18.67
CA ARG A 124 22.67 -26.38 19.81
C ARG A 124 21.93 -26.14 21.11
N SER A 125 22.27 -26.91 22.15
CA SER A 125 21.99 -26.57 23.53
C SER A 125 22.88 -25.38 23.92
N LYS A 126 22.33 -24.38 24.61
CA LYS A 126 23.14 -23.38 25.31
C LYS A 126 23.34 -23.92 26.72
N GLU A 127 24.29 -24.84 26.89
CA GLU A 127 24.64 -25.35 28.23
C GLU A 127 25.34 -24.27 29.08
N GLU A 128 25.99 -23.30 28.43
CA GLU A 128 26.59 -22.13 29.06
C GLU A 128 26.33 -20.85 28.23
N ALA A 129 26.32 -19.68 28.89
CA ALA A 129 26.32 -18.40 28.18
C ALA A 129 27.69 -18.23 27.49
N ASN A 130 27.68 -17.97 26.17
CA ASN A 130 28.93 -17.74 25.44
C ASN A 130 29.69 -16.56 26.05
N ASP A 131 30.93 -16.78 26.49
CA ASP A 131 31.82 -15.71 26.89
C ASP A 131 32.43 -15.05 25.63
N TYR A 132 31.80 -13.96 25.19
CA TYR A 132 32.26 -13.18 24.05
C TYR A 132 33.48 -12.30 24.38
N ARG A 133 33.91 -12.22 25.65
CA ARG A 133 35.06 -11.42 26.11
C ARG A 133 35.01 -9.99 25.59
N TYR A 134 33.87 -9.31 25.71
CA TYR A 134 33.73 -7.92 25.29
C TYR A 134 34.73 -7.03 26.03
N PHE A 135 35.48 -6.23 25.27
CA PHE A 135 36.34 -5.16 25.78
C PHE A 135 36.28 -3.97 24.80
N PRO A 136 36.53 -2.74 25.25
CA PRO A 136 36.59 -1.58 24.36
C PRO A 136 37.65 -1.76 23.29
N ASP A 137 37.29 -1.52 22.04
CA ASP A 137 38.22 -1.62 20.90
C ASP A 137 39.30 -0.53 21.04
N PRO A 138 40.59 -0.89 21.21
CA PRO A 138 41.66 0.09 21.39
C PRO A 138 42.05 0.80 20.08
N ASP A 139 41.67 0.23 18.92
CA ASP A 139 41.98 0.80 17.61
C ASP A 139 40.98 1.89 17.22
N LEU A 140 39.81 1.93 17.86
CA LEU A 140 38.75 2.91 17.63
C LEU A 140 38.65 3.91 18.79
N LEU A 141 38.92 5.18 18.50
CA LEU A 141 38.67 6.25 19.46
C LEU A 141 37.15 6.38 19.74
N PRO A 142 36.75 6.80 20.95
CA PRO A 142 35.34 7.04 21.26
C PRO A 142 34.71 8.05 20.29
N VAL A 143 33.55 7.69 19.73
CA VAL A 143 32.76 8.58 18.88
C VAL A 143 31.93 9.51 19.78
N ILE A 144 32.17 10.82 19.66
CA ILE A 144 31.41 11.86 20.38
C ILE A 144 30.39 12.45 19.42
N ILE A 145 29.10 12.34 19.76
CA ILE A 145 28.00 12.91 18.99
C ILE A 145 27.56 14.20 19.68
N GLU A 146 27.82 15.33 19.03
CA GLU A 146 27.44 16.65 19.54
C GLU A 146 25.94 16.94 19.36
N ASP A 147 25.38 17.79 20.22
CA ASP A 147 23.97 18.20 20.14
C ASP A 147 23.64 18.89 18.81
N SER A 148 24.59 19.63 18.24
CA SER A 148 24.47 20.25 16.91
C SER A 148 24.20 19.21 15.82
N PHE A 149 24.96 18.10 15.83
CA PHE A 149 24.79 17.00 14.88
C PHE A 149 23.43 16.32 15.04
N LEU A 150 22.95 16.17 16.28
CA LEU A 150 21.61 15.60 16.56
C LEU A 150 20.50 16.49 15.99
N GLU A 151 20.58 17.80 16.19
CA GLU A 151 19.57 18.74 15.70
C GLU A 151 19.59 18.89 14.18
N GLU A 152 20.77 18.94 13.56
CA GLU A 152 20.92 18.90 12.10
C GLU A 152 20.33 17.61 11.53
N THR A 153 20.67 16.45 12.09
CA THR A 153 20.13 15.17 11.64
C THR A 153 18.61 15.13 11.80
N ARG A 154 18.08 15.58 12.95
CA ARG A 154 16.64 15.62 13.22
C ARG A 154 15.88 16.47 12.19
N ALA A 155 16.45 17.58 11.75
CA ALA A 155 15.86 18.45 10.73
C ALA A 155 15.80 17.80 9.33
N THR A 156 16.66 16.81 9.05
CA THR A 156 16.66 16.08 7.77
C THR A 156 15.71 14.88 7.74
N LEU A 157 15.19 14.44 8.89
CA LEU A 157 14.34 13.25 8.96
C LEU A 157 13.02 13.49 8.21
N PRO A 158 12.63 12.60 7.28
CA PRO A 158 11.33 12.69 6.63
C PRO A 158 10.20 12.39 7.61
N GLU A 159 8.98 12.79 7.23
CA GLU A 159 7.76 12.37 7.90
C GLU A 159 7.65 10.84 7.87
N LEU A 160 7.54 10.23 9.06
CA LEU A 160 7.45 8.77 9.19
C LEU A 160 6.06 8.25 8.78
N PRO A 161 5.93 6.95 8.41
CA PRO A 161 4.66 6.41 7.91
C PRO A 161 3.44 6.68 8.82
N PRO A 162 3.50 6.52 10.15
CA PRO A 162 2.35 6.81 11.01
C PRO A 162 1.91 8.28 10.95
N GLN A 163 2.86 9.20 10.99
CA GLN A 163 2.61 10.64 10.90
C GLN A 163 1.99 10.99 9.54
N LYS A 164 2.57 10.43 8.45
CA LYS A 164 2.07 10.66 7.09
C LYS A 164 0.64 10.13 6.90
N ARG A 165 0.30 8.97 7.50
CA ARG A 165 -1.09 8.44 7.50
C ARG A 165 -2.07 9.34 8.25
N GLU A 166 -1.68 9.88 9.40
CA GLU A 166 -2.51 10.80 10.17
C GLU A 166 -2.73 12.11 9.40
N ARG A 167 -1.68 12.61 8.75
CA ARG A 167 -1.76 13.80 7.89
C ARG A 167 -2.68 13.57 6.69
N PHE A 168 -2.56 12.43 6.01
CA PHE A 168 -3.43 12.09 4.88
C PHE A 168 -4.91 11.98 5.29
N GLN A 169 -5.20 11.49 6.49
CA GLN A 169 -6.57 11.47 7.01
C GLN A 169 -7.07 12.88 7.35
N SER A 170 -6.27 13.66 8.10
CA SER A 170 -6.69 14.97 8.62
C SER A 170 -6.74 16.06 7.56
N GLN A 171 -5.75 16.14 6.67
CA GLN A 171 -5.64 17.20 5.66
C GLN A 171 -6.38 16.85 4.35
N PHE A 172 -6.36 15.58 3.94
CA PHE A 172 -6.96 15.15 2.67
C PHE A 172 -8.31 14.45 2.81
N GLY A 173 -8.77 14.20 4.05
CA GLY A 173 -10.06 13.56 4.30
C GLY A 173 -10.13 12.12 3.76
N LEU A 174 -8.97 11.45 3.67
CA LEU A 174 -8.88 10.06 3.24
C LEU A 174 -9.31 9.11 4.34
N SER A 175 -9.82 7.94 3.96
CA SER A 175 -10.10 6.89 4.94
C SER A 175 -8.80 6.35 5.53
N THR A 176 -8.87 5.71 6.71
CA THR A 176 -7.71 5.05 7.33
C THR A 176 -7.10 4.01 6.41
N TYR A 177 -7.93 3.32 5.61
CA TYR A 177 -7.47 2.34 4.63
C TYR A 177 -6.66 3.02 3.51
N ASP A 178 -7.23 4.03 2.85
CA ASP A 178 -6.58 4.72 1.74
C ASP A 178 -5.26 5.37 2.18
N ALA A 179 -5.27 6.04 3.34
CA ALA A 179 -4.08 6.65 3.91
C ALA A 179 -2.99 5.60 4.21
N SER A 180 -3.36 4.43 4.74
CA SER A 180 -2.41 3.35 5.03
C SER A 180 -1.81 2.75 3.77
N VAL A 181 -2.58 2.63 2.68
CA VAL A 181 -2.09 2.11 1.40
C VAL A 181 -1.13 3.12 0.76
N LEU A 182 -1.52 4.39 0.68
CA LEU A 182 -0.71 5.43 0.05
C LEU A 182 0.60 5.71 0.81
N ALA A 183 0.58 5.61 2.14
CA ALA A 183 1.77 5.72 2.98
C ALA A 183 2.46 4.37 3.25
N SER A 184 2.32 3.39 2.34
CA SER A 184 2.97 2.08 2.49
C SER A 184 4.46 2.11 2.15
N SER A 185 4.85 2.93 1.17
CA SER A 185 6.23 3.27 0.80
C SER A 185 6.38 4.78 0.70
N ARG A 186 7.62 5.29 0.78
CA ARG A 186 7.87 6.73 0.70
C ARG A 186 7.62 7.24 -0.71
N GLU A 187 8.06 6.47 -1.69
CA GLU A 187 7.97 6.74 -3.12
C GLU A 187 6.50 6.85 -3.55
N GLN A 188 5.64 5.94 -3.08
CA GLN A 188 4.21 5.99 -3.36
C GLN A 188 3.54 7.21 -2.73
N ALA A 189 3.93 7.54 -1.49
CA ALA A 189 3.37 8.69 -0.80
C ALA A 189 3.78 10.00 -1.46
N ASP A 190 5.06 10.14 -1.83
CA ASP A 190 5.61 11.32 -2.50
C ASP A 190 4.98 11.48 -3.89
N TYR A 191 4.82 10.39 -4.65
CA TYR A 191 4.10 10.38 -5.93
C TYR A 191 2.65 10.88 -5.76
N PHE A 192 1.93 10.35 -4.77
CA PHE A 192 0.55 10.75 -4.49
C PHE A 192 0.46 12.24 -4.14
N GLU A 193 1.31 12.75 -3.24
CA GLU A 193 1.30 14.16 -2.85
C GLU A 193 1.56 15.08 -4.04
N GLN A 194 2.46 14.68 -4.93
CA GLN A 194 2.73 15.43 -6.15
C GLN A 194 1.50 15.45 -7.08
N VAL A 195 0.81 14.32 -7.25
CA VAL A 195 -0.45 14.26 -8.01
C VAL A 195 -1.51 15.19 -7.39
N VAL A 196 -1.67 15.17 -6.07
CA VAL A 196 -2.64 16.03 -5.34
C VAL A 196 -2.31 17.50 -5.54
N SER A 197 -1.03 17.88 -5.47
CA SER A 197 -0.60 19.26 -5.65
C SER A 197 -0.98 19.86 -7.01
N ILE A 198 -1.17 19.01 -8.02
CA ILE A 198 -1.49 19.41 -9.39
C ILE A 198 -2.99 19.25 -9.69
N SER A 199 -3.61 18.15 -9.24
CA SER A 199 -5.02 17.87 -9.50
C SER A 199 -5.97 18.71 -8.64
N GLY A 200 -5.56 19.07 -7.43
CA GLY A 200 -6.41 19.77 -6.45
C GLY A 200 -7.49 18.90 -5.80
N ASP A 201 -7.59 17.62 -6.14
CA ASP A 201 -8.54 16.67 -5.57
C ASP A 201 -7.83 15.42 -5.04
N ALA A 202 -7.72 15.35 -3.71
CA ALA A 202 -7.01 14.27 -3.04
C ALA A 202 -7.74 12.93 -3.08
N LYS A 203 -9.08 12.92 -3.07
CA LYS A 203 -9.85 11.66 -3.11
C LYS A 203 -9.79 11.05 -4.50
N LEU A 204 -9.90 11.89 -5.54
CA LEU A 204 -9.73 11.46 -6.90
C LEU A 204 -8.30 10.94 -7.13
N ALA A 205 -7.28 11.69 -6.70
CA ALA A 205 -5.89 11.26 -6.78
C ALA A 205 -5.64 9.92 -6.08
N ALA A 206 -6.14 9.75 -4.85
CA ALA A 206 -6.00 8.52 -4.09
C ALA A 206 -6.58 7.33 -4.85
N ASN A 207 -7.80 7.46 -5.37
CA ASN A 207 -8.46 6.41 -6.15
C ASN A 207 -7.65 6.03 -7.39
N TRP A 208 -7.16 7.01 -8.15
CA TRP A 208 -6.40 6.75 -9.38
C TRP A 208 -5.03 6.13 -9.12
N VAL A 209 -4.34 6.58 -8.06
CA VAL A 209 -3.04 6.01 -7.67
C VAL A 209 -3.21 4.57 -7.19
N MET A 210 -4.22 4.28 -6.37
CA MET A 210 -4.41 2.93 -5.81
C MET A 210 -4.98 1.94 -6.83
N VAL A 211 -5.94 2.36 -7.65
CA VAL A 211 -6.69 1.45 -8.52
C VAL A 211 -6.05 1.37 -9.89
N GLU A 212 -5.99 2.49 -10.63
CA GLU A 212 -5.65 2.44 -12.05
C GLU A 212 -4.14 2.37 -12.26
N LEU A 213 -3.39 3.22 -11.57
CA LEU A 213 -1.94 3.17 -11.58
C LEU A 213 -1.43 1.88 -10.90
N GLY A 214 -1.97 1.53 -9.72
CA GLY A 214 -1.63 0.28 -9.04
C GLY A 214 -1.88 -0.96 -9.92
N SER A 215 -2.98 -1.01 -10.66
CA SER A 215 -3.27 -2.09 -11.62
C SER A 215 -2.25 -2.15 -12.75
N LEU A 216 -1.90 -0.99 -13.33
CA LEU A 216 -0.89 -0.90 -14.40
C LEU A 216 0.48 -1.41 -13.93
N LEU A 217 0.95 -0.93 -12.77
CA LEU A 217 2.23 -1.31 -12.19
C LEU A 217 2.28 -2.81 -11.87
N ASN A 218 1.24 -3.34 -11.22
CA ASN A 218 1.14 -4.76 -10.93
C ASN A 218 1.14 -5.63 -12.20
N LYS A 219 0.45 -5.19 -13.27
CA LYS A 219 0.42 -5.91 -14.56
C LYS A 219 1.80 -5.95 -15.23
N GLN A 220 2.60 -4.90 -15.07
CA GLN A 220 3.94 -4.80 -15.65
C GLN A 220 5.06 -5.28 -14.70
N GLY A 221 4.74 -5.58 -13.44
CA GLY A 221 5.72 -5.94 -12.41
C GLY A 221 6.67 -4.79 -12.08
N LEU A 222 6.19 -3.56 -12.13
CA LEU A 222 6.98 -2.35 -11.90
C LEU A 222 6.68 -1.74 -10.54
N GLU A 223 7.70 -1.15 -9.93
CA GLU A 223 7.53 -0.29 -8.75
C GLU A 223 7.09 1.12 -9.16
N ILE A 224 6.58 1.90 -8.21
CA ILE A 224 6.05 3.26 -8.47
C ILE A 224 7.10 4.20 -9.08
N GLU A 225 8.38 4.04 -8.70
CA GLU A 225 9.50 4.82 -9.25
C GLU A 225 9.76 4.51 -10.73
N GLN A 226 9.32 3.35 -11.19
CA GLN A 226 9.46 2.88 -12.57
C GLN A 226 8.18 3.13 -13.38
N SER A 227 7.23 3.88 -12.83
CA SER A 227 5.95 4.15 -13.48
C SER A 227 6.15 4.79 -14.85
N PRO A 228 5.50 4.27 -15.92
CA PRO A 228 5.53 4.91 -17.24
C PRO A 228 4.74 6.23 -17.27
N VAL A 229 3.90 6.48 -16.26
CA VAL A 229 3.15 7.72 -16.10
C VAL A 229 3.75 8.47 -14.92
N SER A 230 4.23 9.70 -15.17
CA SER A 230 4.76 10.56 -14.10
C SER A 230 3.62 11.13 -13.23
N ALA A 231 3.96 11.56 -12.02
CA ALA A 231 2.99 12.21 -11.14
C ALA A 231 2.42 13.50 -11.75
N GLU A 232 3.23 14.25 -12.51
CA GLU A 232 2.79 15.45 -13.22
C GLU A 232 1.82 15.14 -14.35
N GLN A 233 2.10 14.08 -15.10
CA GLN A 233 1.22 13.60 -16.14
C GLN A 233 -0.13 13.19 -15.55
N LEU A 234 -0.13 12.35 -14.51
CA LEU A 234 -1.36 11.91 -13.87
C LEU A 234 -2.12 13.09 -13.25
N GLY A 235 -1.44 13.96 -12.50
CA GLY A 235 -2.03 15.17 -11.92
C GLY A 235 -2.67 16.07 -12.98
N GLY A 236 -2.00 16.28 -14.11
CA GLY A 236 -2.52 17.04 -15.24
C GLY A 236 -3.77 16.41 -15.85
N MET A 237 -3.79 15.09 -16.02
CA MET A 237 -4.98 14.37 -16.48
C MET A 237 -6.16 14.51 -15.50
N LEU A 238 -5.90 14.36 -14.20
CA LEU A 238 -6.94 14.49 -13.18
C LEU A 238 -7.50 15.91 -13.12
N LYS A 239 -6.66 16.93 -13.36
CA LYS A 239 -7.12 18.31 -13.50
C LYS A 239 -8.18 18.46 -14.61
N ARG A 240 -8.03 17.73 -15.73
CA ARG A 240 -9.03 17.68 -16.82
C ARG A 240 -10.31 16.96 -16.48
N ILE A 241 -10.30 16.12 -15.44
CA ILE A 241 -11.52 15.57 -14.86
C ILE A 241 -12.19 16.64 -13.98
N THR A 242 -11.41 17.30 -13.11
CA THR A 242 -11.95 18.30 -12.18
C THR A 242 -12.52 19.54 -12.87
N ASP A 243 -11.97 19.95 -14.02
CA ASP A 243 -12.48 21.07 -14.83
C ASP A 243 -13.60 20.67 -15.81
N ASN A 244 -14.05 19.40 -15.77
CA ASN A 244 -15.06 18.81 -16.65
C ASN A 244 -14.70 18.81 -18.15
N THR A 245 -13.41 18.89 -18.52
CA THR A 245 -12.98 18.70 -19.91
C THR A 245 -13.19 17.27 -20.38
N ILE A 246 -12.97 16.29 -19.49
CA ILE A 246 -13.16 14.85 -19.77
C ILE A 246 -13.97 14.16 -18.67
N SER A 247 -14.75 13.12 -19.03
CA SER A 247 -15.36 12.23 -18.05
C SER A 247 -14.32 11.29 -17.44
N GLY A 248 -14.62 10.71 -16.27
CA GLY A 248 -13.81 9.62 -15.71
C GLY A 248 -13.70 8.41 -16.66
N LYS A 249 -14.71 8.13 -17.49
CA LYS A 249 -14.64 7.06 -18.50
C LYS A 249 -13.64 7.41 -19.61
N ILE A 250 -13.63 8.66 -20.05
CA ILE A 250 -12.67 9.15 -21.06
C ILE A 250 -11.26 9.19 -20.48
N ALA A 251 -11.12 9.59 -19.21
CA ALA A 251 -9.84 9.62 -18.53
C ALA A 251 -9.14 8.27 -18.53
N LYS A 252 -9.88 7.14 -18.45
CA LYS A 252 -9.26 5.80 -18.57
C LYS A 252 -8.59 5.58 -19.92
N MET A 253 -9.24 6.00 -21.01
CA MET A 253 -8.66 5.92 -22.35
C MET A 253 -7.45 6.84 -22.53
N VAL A 254 -7.51 8.02 -21.88
CA VAL A 254 -6.40 8.98 -21.89
C VAL A 254 -5.21 8.42 -21.09
N PHE A 255 -5.47 7.87 -19.90
CA PHE A 255 -4.46 7.24 -19.04
C PHE A 255 -3.74 6.09 -19.75
N GLU A 256 -4.48 5.20 -20.42
CA GLU A 256 -3.89 4.11 -21.21
C GLU A 256 -2.98 4.63 -22.34
N ALA A 257 -3.42 5.66 -23.07
CA ALA A 257 -2.60 6.27 -24.12
C ALA A 257 -1.33 6.95 -23.55
N MET A 258 -1.46 7.63 -22.41
CA MET A 258 -0.32 8.25 -21.72
C MET A 258 0.68 7.19 -21.25
N ALA A 259 0.20 6.09 -20.66
CA ALA A 259 1.04 4.96 -20.25
C ALA A 259 1.76 4.28 -21.43
N ASN A 260 1.20 4.37 -22.64
CA ASN A 260 1.83 3.90 -23.88
C ASN A 260 2.77 4.93 -24.52
N GLY A 261 3.00 6.09 -23.89
CA GLY A 261 3.91 7.12 -24.37
C GLY A 261 3.35 8.03 -25.47
N GLU A 262 2.02 8.11 -25.62
CA GLU A 262 1.40 8.93 -26.68
C GLU A 262 1.40 10.46 -26.39
N GLY A 263 1.93 10.86 -25.23
CA GLY A 263 2.12 12.25 -24.82
C GLY A 263 1.40 12.59 -23.52
N SER A 264 1.21 13.89 -23.29
CA SER A 264 0.44 14.45 -22.18
C SER A 264 -1.07 14.25 -22.36
N ALA A 265 -1.83 14.43 -21.27
CA ALA A 265 -3.28 14.32 -21.30
C ALA A 265 -3.91 15.24 -22.36
N ASP A 266 -3.47 16.49 -22.46
CA ASP A 266 -4.03 17.47 -23.41
C ASP A 266 -3.76 17.08 -24.86
N GLU A 267 -2.54 16.60 -25.16
CA GLU A 267 -2.19 16.12 -26.50
C GLU A 267 -3.06 14.92 -26.91
N VAL A 268 -3.27 13.97 -26.00
CA VAL A 268 -4.12 12.79 -26.25
C VAL A 268 -5.58 13.21 -26.43
N ILE A 269 -6.08 14.12 -25.60
CA ILE A 269 -7.47 14.62 -25.66
C ILE A 269 -7.73 15.29 -27.00
N ASP A 270 -6.82 16.15 -27.45
CA ASP A 270 -6.97 16.88 -28.71
C ASP A 270 -6.81 15.96 -29.92
N LYS A 271 -5.77 15.11 -29.96
CA LYS A 271 -5.54 14.15 -31.07
C LYS A 271 -6.71 13.19 -31.28
N ARG A 272 -7.35 12.76 -30.19
CA ARG A 272 -8.45 11.78 -30.24
C ARG A 272 -9.85 12.43 -30.17
N GLY A 273 -9.92 13.76 -30.10
CA GLY A 273 -11.18 14.51 -30.04
C GLY A 273 -12.06 14.10 -28.85
N LEU A 274 -11.45 13.94 -27.67
CA LEU A 274 -12.08 13.34 -26.48
C LEU A 274 -12.73 14.36 -25.53
N LYS A 275 -12.78 15.64 -25.90
CA LYS A 275 -13.46 16.67 -25.08
C LYS A 275 -14.93 16.32 -24.89
N GLN A 276 -15.43 16.53 -23.67
CA GLN A 276 -16.84 16.39 -23.38
C GLN A 276 -17.67 17.44 -24.11
N VAL A 277 -18.87 17.04 -24.52
CA VAL A 277 -19.90 17.95 -25.00
C VAL A 277 -20.68 18.42 -23.77
N THR A 278 -20.58 19.72 -23.48
CA THR A 278 -21.27 20.39 -22.36
C THR A 278 -22.34 21.38 -22.82
N ASP A 279 -22.51 21.54 -24.13
CA ASP A 279 -23.57 22.36 -24.72
C ASP A 279 -24.93 21.69 -24.48
N SER A 280 -25.75 22.34 -23.65
CA SER A 280 -27.08 21.84 -23.26
C SER A 280 -28.00 21.67 -24.46
N GLY A 281 -27.90 22.52 -25.49
CA GLY A 281 -28.75 22.40 -26.69
C GLY A 281 -28.45 21.15 -27.51
N ALA A 282 -27.16 20.82 -27.65
CA ALA A 282 -26.74 19.58 -28.31
C ALA A 282 -27.13 18.33 -27.51
N ILE A 283 -27.01 18.39 -26.17
CA ILE A 283 -27.43 17.28 -25.30
C ILE A 283 -28.95 17.10 -25.34
N GLU A 284 -29.74 18.17 -25.25
CA GLU A 284 -31.20 18.12 -25.33
C GLU A 284 -31.68 17.53 -26.65
N SER A 285 -31.13 17.99 -27.78
CA SER A 285 -31.48 17.49 -29.11
C SER A 285 -31.21 16.00 -29.23
N MET A 286 -30.04 15.55 -28.75
CA MET A 286 -29.67 14.14 -28.72
C MET A 286 -30.60 13.32 -27.82
N LEU A 287 -30.98 13.85 -26.65
CA LEU A 287 -31.92 13.19 -25.74
C LEU A 287 -33.31 13.08 -26.36
N ASP A 288 -33.78 14.10 -27.08
CA ASP A 288 -35.07 14.06 -27.78
C ASP A 288 -35.10 12.99 -28.87
N GLU A 289 -34.04 12.91 -29.69
CA GLU A 289 -33.90 11.84 -30.69
C GLU A 289 -33.87 10.45 -30.04
N MET A 290 -33.13 10.30 -28.94
CA MET A 290 -33.02 9.03 -28.21
C MET A 290 -34.36 8.62 -27.59
N LEU A 291 -35.08 9.54 -26.96
CA LEU A 291 -36.39 9.29 -26.35
C LEU A 291 -37.44 8.97 -27.42
N ALA A 292 -37.44 9.67 -28.55
CA ALA A 292 -38.33 9.38 -29.67
C ALA A 292 -38.06 7.99 -30.26
N ALA A 293 -36.80 7.58 -30.38
CA ALA A 293 -36.43 6.24 -30.83
C ALA A 293 -36.80 5.11 -29.85
N ASN A 294 -37.09 5.44 -28.59
CA ASN A 294 -37.43 4.50 -27.51
C ASN A 294 -38.80 4.84 -26.88
N ALA A 295 -39.75 5.31 -27.69
CA ALA A 295 -41.05 5.82 -27.22
C ALA A 295 -41.81 4.80 -26.35
N GLU A 296 -41.79 3.52 -26.71
CA GLU A 296 -42.45 2.45 -25.94
C GLU A 296 -41.87 2.31 -24.52
N GLN A 297 -40.55 2.40 -24.39
CA GLN A 297 -39.86 2.33 -23.11
C GLN A 297 -40.13 3.58 -22.25
N VAL A 298 -40.34 4.73 -22.88
CA VAL A 298 -40.71 5.99 -22.19
C VAL A 298 -42.11 5.89 -21.60
N GLU A 299 -43.07 5.32 -22.34
CA GLU A 299 -44.42 5.07 -21.79
C GLU A 299 -44.37 4.06 -20.63
N GLN A 300 -43.60 2.98 -20.77
CA GLN A 300 -43.38 2.02 -19.69
C GLN A 300 -42.75 2.68 -18.45
N TYR A 301 -41.83 3.63 -18.62
CA TYR A 301 -41.21 4.37 -17.52
C TYR A 301 -42.24 5.20 -16.75
N ARG A 302 -43.09 5.94 -17.49
CA ARG A 302 -44.14 6.78 -16.90
C ARG A 302 -45.20 5.95 -16.18
N ALA A 303 -45.53 4.76 -16.69
CA ALA A 303 -46.49 3.83 -16.08
C ALA A 303 -45.92 2.96 -14.95
N ALA A 304 -44.59 2.86 -14.79
CA ALA A 304 -43.97 1.99 -13.80
C ALA A 304 -43.98 2.56 -12.37
N ASP A 305 -44.03 1.66 -11.39
CA ASP A 305 -43.88 1.98 -9.96
C ASP A 305 -42.49 2.56 -9.65
N GLU A 306 -42.42 3.37 -8.58
CA GLU A 306 -41.22 4.10 -8.16
C GLU A 306 -39.97 3.19 -7.98
N ALA A 307 -40.17 1.96 -7.50
CA ALA A 307 -39.12 0.96 -7.33
C ALA A 307 -38.52 0.44 -8.66
N LYS A 308 -39.25 0.53 -9.78
CA LYS A 308 -38.80 0.08 -11.12
C LYS A 308 -38.25 1.24 -11.96
N ARG A 309 -38.70 2.48 -11.72
CA ARG A 309 -38.21 3.68 -12.42
C ARG A 309 -36.70 3.86 -12.27
N GLY A 310 -36.10 3.58 -11.11
CA GLY A 310 -34.64 3.70 -10.93
C GLY A 310 -33.82 2.84 -11.90
N LYS A 311 -34.24 1.59 -12.15
CA LYS A 311 -33.56 0.69 -13.11
C LYS A 311 -33.74 1.15 -14.56
N MET A 312 -34.95 1.60 -14.90
CA MET A 312 -35.27 2.09 -16.23
C MET A 312 -34.56 3.42 -16.53
N PHE A 313 -34.40 4.28 -15.53
CA PHE A 313 -33.61 5.51 -15.65
C PHE A 313 -32.15 5.18 -16.00
N GLY A 314 -31.54 4.21 -15.30
CA GLY A 314 -30.19 3.74 -15.61
C GLY A 314 -30.04 3.20 -17.05
N PHE A 315 -31.08 2.59 -17.61
CA PHE A 315 -31.10 2.18 -19.02
C PHE A 315 -31.04 3.39 -19.97
N PHE A 316 -31.87 4.42 -19.76
CA PHE A 316 -31.86 5.63 -20.60
C PHE A 316 -30.55 6.41 -20.48
N VAL A 317 -29.96 6.48 -19.28
CA VAL A 317 -28.61 7.04 -19.10
C VAL A 317 -27.59 6.26 -19.91
N GLY A 318 -27.65 4.92 -19.89
CA GLY A 318 -26.82 4.06 -20.73
C GLY A 318 -26.98 4.33 -22.23
N GLN A 319 -28.21 4.51 -22.72
CA GLN A 319 -28.49 4.84 -24.12
C GLN A 319 -27.99 6.24 -24.51
N ALA A 320 -28.22 7.25 -23.67
CA ALA A 320 -27.72 8.61 -23.90
C ALA A 320 -26.18 8.65 -23.95
N MET A 321 -25.51 7.91 -23.05
CA MET A 321 -24.06 7.78 -23.06
C MET A 321 -23.55 6.99 -24.28
N LYS A 322 -24.33 6.05 -24.81
CA LYS A 322 -24.00 5.33 -26.04
C LYS A 322 -24.15 6.23 -27.28
N ALA A 323 -25.24 6.98 -27.37
CA ALA A 323 -25.51 7.91 -28.47
C ALA A 323 -24.44 9.01 -28.56
N SER A 324 -24.01 9.55 -27.42
CA SER A 324 -22.93 10.53 -27.33
C SER A 324 -21.52 9.95 -27.48
N LYS A 325 -21.37 8.64 -27.70
CA LYS A 325 -20.08 7.91 -27.67
C LYS A 325 -19.28 8.17 -26.39
N GLY A 326 -19.98 8.39 -25.27
CA GLY A 326 -19.40 8.68 -23.96
C GLY A 326 -18.93 10.12 -23.76
N LYS A 327 -19.21 11.02 -24.71
CA LYS A 327 -18.76 12.42 -24.67
C LYS A 327 -19.73 13.35 -23.94
N ALA A 328 -21.00 13.00 -23.82
CA ALA A 328 -21.94 13.85 -23.09
C ALA A 328 -21.55 13.90 -21.60
N ASN A 329 -21.74 15.07 -20.98
CA ASN A 329 -21.51 15.22 -19.54
C ASN A 329 -22.54 14.38 -18.75
N PRO A 330 -22.12 13.41 -17.92
CA PRO A 330 -23.05 12.52 -17.22
C PRO A 330 -24.01 13.25 -16.28
N GLN A 331 -23.57 14.33 -15.64
CA GLN A 331 -24.41 15.09 -14.71
C GLN A 331 -25.50 15.84 -15.46
N GLN A 332 -25.13 16.58 -16.51
CA GLN A 332 -26.11 17.27 -17.37
C GLN A 332 -27.08 16.29 -18.05
N VAL A 333 -26.59 15.13 -18.50
CA VAL A 333 -27.45 14.08 -19.06
C VAL A 333 -28.47 13.61 -18.02
N ASN A 334 -28.04 13.33 -16.78
CA ASN A 334 -28.96 12.91 -15.72
C ASN A 334 -30.00 13.99 -15.41
N GLU A 335 -29.60 15.26 -15.29
CA GLU A 335 -30.49 16.38 -14.99
C GLU A 335 -31.52 16.61 -16.11
N LEU A 336 -31.08 16.71 -17.36
CA LEU A 336 -31.95 16.95 -18.52
C LEU A 336 -32.85 15.76 -18.83
N LEU A 337 -32.33 14.53 -18.73
CA LEU A 337 -33.12 13.32 -18.94
C LEU A 337 -34.20 13.17 -17.87
N LYS A 338 -33.90 13.50 -16.62
CA LYS A 338 -34.89 13.50 -15.55
C LYS A 338 -36.01 14.51 -15.84
N ALA A 339 -35.66 15.73 -16.22
CA ALA A 339 -36.63 16.76 -16.59
C ALA A 339 -37.53 16.32 -17.76
N LYS A 340 -36.96 15.68 -18.80
CA LYS A 340 -37.72 15.21 -19.98
C LYS A 340 -38.59 13.97 -19.72
N LEU A 341 -38.22 13.12 -18.77
CA LEU A 341 -39.01 11.93 -18.41
C LEU A 341 -40.12 12.23 -17.39
N GLU A 342 -39.92 13.21 -16.53
CA GLU A 342 -40.89 13.65 -15.50
C GLU A 342 -41.88 14.72 -16.01
N GLY A 343 -41.52 15.49 -17.05
CA GLY A 343 -42.43 16.38 -17.78
C GLY A 343 -43.28 15.65 -18.82
#